data_AF-A0A958R135-F1
#
_entry.id   AF-A0A958R135-F1
#
_cell.length_a   1.000
_cell.length_b   1.000
_cell.length_c   1.000
_cell.angle_alpha   90.00
_cell.angle_beta   90.00
_cell.angle_gamma   90.00
#
_symmetry.space_group_name_H-M   'P 1'
#
loop_
_entity.id
_entity.type
_entity.pdbx_description
1 polymer ?
#
loop_
_entity_poly.entity_id
_entity_poly.type
_entity_poly.pdbx_seq_one_letter_code
_entity_poly.pdbx_strand_id
1 'polypeptide(L)'
;MEGLAPPLKLLLDLRLGLENGKSVRSILTSFLDENPTDEMSLLVEFWLAGRAARGVKQLKNHEFWTVWRQMVIEVVHRGLNGEAILEDVKCLEEELIQVSQDQVELQLQTLPFVALIPVLLFQFPAYLMLLLGPFLEDLFSRLE
;
A
#
# COMPACT_ATOMS: atom_id res chain seq x y z
N MET A 1 -8.76 -0.09 -5.06
CA MET A 1 -8.43 -0.04 -3.62
C MET A 1 -7.48 -1.20 -3.29
N GLU A 2 -6.45 -1.37 -4.12
CA GLU A 2 -5.43 -2.42 -4.04
C GLU A 2 -4.15 -1.70 -3.63
N GLY A 3 -3.56 -2.05 -2.48
CA GLY A 3 -2.36 -1.36 -1.98
C GLY A 3 -2.39 -0.95 -0.52
N LEU A 4 -3.45 -1.27 0.23
CA LEU A 4 -3.38 -1.25 1.70
C LEU A 4 -2.47 -2.41 2.14
N ALA A 5 -1.18 -2.07 2.22
CA ALA A 5 -0.06 -2.78 2.81
C ALA A 5 -0.20 -4.32 2.80
N PRO A 6 0.15 -5.02 1.70
CA PRO A 6 0.34 -6.48 1.69
C PRO A 6 1.04 -7.06 2.95
N PRO A 7 2.08 -6.40 3.54
CA PRO A 7 2.66 -6.84 4.82
C PRO A 7 1.70 -6.78 6.03
N LEU A 8 0.76 -5.84 6.08
CA LEU A 8 -0.19 -5.68 7.18
C LEU A 8 -1.14 -6.87 7.26
N LYS A 9 -1.60 -7.37 6.11
CA LYS A 9 -2.48 -8.54 6.05
C LYS A 9 -1.83 -9.76 6.69
N LEU A 10 -0.57 -10.03 6.33
CA LEU A 10 0.19 -11.12 6.93
C LEU A 10 0.39 -10.92 8.44
N LEU A 11 0.65 -9.69 8.91
CA LEU A 11 0.77 -9.41 10.34
C LEU A 11 -0.54 -9.66 11.11
N LEU A 12 -1.68 -9.29 10.53
CA LEU A 12 -3.00 -9.55 11.11
C LEU A 12 -3.26 -11.05 11.27
N ASP A 13 -2.98 -11.84 10.22
CA ASP A 13 -3.15 -13.29 10.26
C ASP A 13 -2.18 -13.95 11.25
N LEU A 14 -0.95 -13.44 11.35
CA LEU A 14 0.02 -13.86 12.36
C LEU A 14 -0.46 -13.55 13.77
N ARG A 15 -0.94 -12.33 14.04
CA ARG A 15 -1.43 -11.94 15.36
C ARG A 15 -2.61 -12.82 15.77
N LEU A 16 -3.66 -12.87 14.93
CA LEU A 16 -4.85 -13.66 15.19
C LEU A 16 -4.52 -15.15 15.37
N GLY A 17 -3.64 -15.69 14.52
CA GLY A 17 -3.23 -17.08 14.63
C GLY A 17 -2.46 -17.38 15.91
N LEU A 18 -1.50 -16.53 16.27
CA LEU A 18 -0.67 -16.68 17.47
C LEU A 18 -1.48 -16.51 18.76
N GLU A 19 -2.41 -15.56 18.81
CA GLU A 19 -3.35 -15.37 19.93
C GLU A 19 -4.23 -16.61 20.14
N ASN A 20 -4.56 -17.33 19.06
CA ASN A 20 -5.30 -18.59 19.09
C ASN A 20 -4.40 -19.82 19.31
N GLY A 21 -3.11 -19.65 19.59
CA GLY A 21 -2.17 -20.74 19.83
C GLY A 21 -1.74 -21.52 18.57
N LYS A 22 -2.01 -21.01 17.36
CA LYS A 22 -1.52 -21.62 16.12
C LYS A 22 -0.02 -21.37 15.96
N SER A 23 0.66 -22.33 15.32
CA SER A 23 2.07 -22.14 14.97
C SER A 23 2.23 -21.21 13.77
N VAL A 24 3.34 -20.47 13.72
CA VAL A 24 3.70 -19.60 12.59
C VAL A 24 3.67 -20.36 11.27
N ARG A 25 4.16 -21.61 11.25
CA ARG A 25 4.12 -22.46 10.05
C ARG A 25 2.68 -22.72 9.58
N SER A 26 1.77 -23.05 10.47
CA SER A 26 0.36 -23.29 10.12
C SER A 26 -0.35 -22.03 9.61
N ILE A 27 0.02 -20.87 10.16
CA ILE A 27 -0.54 -19.59 9.71
C ILE A 27 -0.02 -19.27 8.31
N LEU A 28 1.28 -19.39 8.07
CA LEU A 28 1.87 -19.12 6.75
C LEU A 28 1.33 -20.05 5.67
N THR A 29 1.14 -21.34 5.95
CA THR A 29 0.56 -22.25 4.96
C THR A 29 -0.86 -21.83 4.61
N SER A 30 -1.67 -21.49 5.61
CA SER A 30 -3.04 -21.01 5.38
C SER A 30 -3.05 -19.70 4.58
N PHE A 31 -2.14 -18.78 4.90
CA PHE A 31 -2.00 -17.50 4.21
C PHE A 31 -1.67 -17.66 2.71
N LEU A 32 -0.71 -18.54 2.40
CA LEU A 32 -0.29 -18.83 1.03
C LEU A 32 -1.40 -19.53 0.23
N ASP A 33 -2.11 -20.47 0.86
CA ASP A 33 -3.21 -21.21 0.23
C ASP A 33 -4.41 -20.29 -0.07
N GLU A 34 -4.74 -19.37 0.84
CA GLU A 34 -5.86 -18.43 0.69
C GLU A 34 -5.56 -17.31 -0.31
N ASN A 35 -4.29 -16.95 -0.51
CA ASN A 35 -3.90 -15.75 -1.27
C ASN A 35 -2.72 -16.02 -2.23
N PRO A 36 -2.82 -16.96 -3.18
CA PRO A 36 -1.68 -17.40 -3.99
C PRO A 36 -1.12 -16.32 -4.93
N THR A 37 -1.94 -15.35 -5.33
CA THR A 37 -1.55 -14.27 -6.26
C THR A 37 -1.22 -12.95 -5.55
N ASP A 38 -1.27 -12.91 -4.21
CA ASP A 38 -0.95 -11.69 -3.47
C ASP A 38 0.55 -11.40 -3.50
N GLU A 39 0.90 -10.12 -3.56
CA GLU A 39 2.30 -9.68 -3.64
C GLU A 39 3.13 -10.16 -2.44
N MET A 40 2.54 -10.18 -1.24
CA MET A 40 3.22 -10.67 -0.05
C MET A 40 3.36 -12.18 -0.07
N SER A 41 2.37 -12.92 -0.58
CA SER A 41 2.46 -14.37 -0.73
C SER A 41 3.58 -14.77 -1.67
N LEU A 42 3.69 -14.12 -2.84
CA LEU A 42 4.78 -14.35 -3.78
C LEU A 42 6.15 -14.06 -3.15
N LEU A 43 6.25 -13.00 -2.34
CA LEU A 43 7.48 -12.66 -1.62
C LEU A 43 7.83 -13.70 -0.55
N VAL A 44 6.84 -14.17 0.21
CA VAL A 44 7.02 -15.21 1.23
C VAL A 44 7.41 -16.54 0.58
N GLU A 45 6.78 -16.93 -0.52
CA GLU A 45 7.16 -18.13 -1.29
C GLU A 45 8.58 -18.04 -1.82
N PHE A 46 8.93 -16.90 -2.44
CA PHE A 46 10.29 -16.65 -2.93
C PHE A 46 11.31 -16.71 -1.78
N TRP A 47 10.98 -16.12 -0.63
CA TRP A 47 11.82 -16.17 0.55
C TRP A 47 11.96 -17.59 1.12
N LEU A 48 10.88 -18.36 1.20
CA LEU A 48 10.89 -19.74 1.68
C LEU A 48 11.72 -20.65 0.75
N ALA A 49 11.57 -20.48 -0.56
CA ALA A 49 12.39 -21.16 -1.57
C ALA A 49 13.87 -20.77 -1.45
N GLY A 50 14.15 -19.47 -1.22
CA GLY A 50 15.49 -18.93 -1.00
C GLY A 50 16.12 -19.37 0.32
N ARG A 51 15.35 -19.57 1.38
CA ARG A 51 15.82 -20.05 2.70
C ARG A 51 16.45 -21.44 2.62
N ALA A 52 16.00 -22.28 1.68
CA ALA A 52 16.64 -23.56 1.38
C ALA A 52 18.05 -23.39 0.76
N ALA A 53 18.36 -22.21 0.21
CA ALA A 53 19.58 -21.94 -0.55
C ALA A 53 20.56 -20.94 0.10
N ARG A 54 20.11 -19.89 0.84
CA ARG A 54 20.95 -18.82 1.47
C ARG A 54 20.08 -17.87 2.31
N GLY A 55 20.54 -17.46 3.51
CA GLY A 55 19.75 -16.68 4.49
C GLY A 55 19.34 -15.23 4.11
N VAL A 56 18.52 -14.61 4.95
CA VAL A 56 17.80 -13.31 4.75
C VAL A 56 18.67 -12.16 4.22
N LYS A 57 19.97 -12.15 4.55
CA LYS A 57 20.90 -11.05 4.23
C LYS A 57 21.17 -10.83 2.73
N GLN A 58 20.92 -11.80 1.85
CA GLN A 58 21.17 -11.66 0.41
C GLN A 58 19.98 -11.09 -0.38
N LEU A 59 18.82 -10.92 0.25
CA LEU A 59 17.61 -10.40 -0.39
C LEU A 59 17.55 -8.86 -0.44
N LYS A 60 18.53 -8.18 0.16
CA LYS A 60 18.61 -6.72 0.27
C LYS A 60 18.78 -5.97 -1.05
N ASN A 61 19.04 -6.66 -2.17
CA ASN A 61 19.36 -6.04 -3.46
C ASN A 61 18.19 -6.01 -4.45
N HIS A 62 16.97 -6.39 -4.06
CA HIS A 62 15.81 -6.38 -4.94
C HIS A 62 14.88 -5.19 -4.66
N GLU A 63 14.48 -4.48 -5.72
CA GLU A 63 13.53 -3.34 -5.73
C GLU A 63 12.21 -3.60 -5.00
N PHE A 64 11.82 -4.87 -4.83
CA PHE A 64 10.59 -5.30 -4.18
C PHE A 64 10.65 -5.34 -2.64
N TRP A 65 11.82 -5.12 -2.02
CA TRP A 65 12.01 -5.21 -0.57
C TRP A 65 11.96 -3.85 0.11
N THR A 66 10.75 -3.37 0.38
CA THR A 66 10.57 -2.23 1.30
C THR A 66 11.03 -2.58 2.71
N VAL A 67 11.40 -1.57 3.50
CA VAL A 67 11.85 -1.73 4.90
C VAL A 67 10.83 -2.54 5.72
N TRP A 68 9.54 -2.25 5.56
CA TRP A 68 8.45 -2.95 6.24
C TRP A 68 8.39 -4.43 5.88
N ARG A 69 8.54 -4.80 4.60
CA ARG A 69 8.57 -6.21 4.17
C ARG A 69 9.75 -6.96 4.77
N GLN A 70 10.92 -6.31 4.86
CA GLN A 70 12.09 -6.88 5.51
C GLN A 70 11.84 -7.15 7.00
N MET A 71 11.23 -6.19 7.70
CA MET A 71 10.90 -6.35 9.12
C MET A 71 9.90 -7.48 9.35
N VAL A 72 8.83 -7.56 8.55
CA VAL A 72 7.84 -8.65 8.65
C VAL A 72 8.49 -10.00 8.41
N ILE A 73 9.32 -10.14 7.37
CA ILE A 73 10.02 -11.41 7.09
C ILE A 73 10.99 -11.79 8.21
N GLU A 74 11.68 -10.83 8.83
CA GLU A 74 12.57 -11.10 9.95
C GLU A 74 11.80 -11.59 11.19
N VAL A 75 10.64 -10.97 11.49
CA VAL A 75 9.73 -11.43 12.56
C VAL A 75 9.25 -12.85 12.27
N VAL A 76 8.79 -13.11 11.05
CA VAL A 76 8.37 -14.44 10.61
C VAL A 76 9.50 -15.47 10.72
N HIS A 77 10.72 -15.08 10.33
CA HIS A 77 11.90 -15.94 10.42
C HIS A 77 12.18 -16.38 11.86
N ARG A 78 12.18 -15.43 12.80
CA ARG A 78 12.34 -15.69 14.25
C ARG A 78 11.23 -16.60 14.78
N GLY A 79 9.98 -16.33 14.41
CA GLY A 79 8.83 -17.15 14.80
C GLY A 79 8.92 -18.59 14.27
N LEU A 80 9.41 -18.78 13.05
CA LEU A 80 9.68 -20.11 12.49
C LEU A 80 10.85 -20.84 13.18
N ASN A 81 11.76 -20.11 13.84
CA ASN A 81 12.83 -20.68 14.65
C ASN A 81 12.40 -20.99 16.10
N GLY A 82 11.12 -20.77 16.43
CA GLY A 82 10.55 -21.05 17.75
C GLY A 82 10.66 -19.90 18.75
N GLU A 83 11.06 -18.71 18.32
CA GLU A 83 11.06 -17.52 19.18
C GLU A 83 9.63 -17.01 19.41
N ALA A 84 9.38 -16.45 20.59
CA ALA A 84 8.11 -15.79 20.91
C ALA A 84 8.07 -14.42 20.23
N ILE A 85 7.23 -14.28 19.20
CA ILE A 85 7.16 -13.09 18.34
C ILE A 85 5.87 -12.29 18.47
N LEU A 86 4.94 -12.66 19.36
CA LEU A 86 3.60 -12.05 19.40
C LEU A 86 3.66 -10.53 19.65
N GLU A 87 4.47 -10.09 20.61
CA GLU A 87 4.59 -8.66 20.92
C GLU A 87 5.31 -7.89 19.81
N ASP A 88 6.30 -8.51 19.15
CA ASP A 88 6.96 -7.92 17.98
C ASP A 88 5.99 -7.75 16.80
N VAL A 89 5.09 -8.74 16.58
CA VAL A 89 4.05 -8.67 15.55
C VAL A 89 3.08 -7.53 15.85
N LYS A 90 2.62 -7.38 17.10
CA LYS A 90 1.71 -6.30 17.51
C LYS A 90 2.34 -4.92 17.33
N CYS A 91 3.58 -4.75 17.79
CA CYS A 91 4.31 -3.50 17.64
C CYS A 91 4.44 -3.11 16.16
N LEU A 92 4.84 -4.07 15.32
CA LEU A 92 5.00 -3.82 13.88
C LEU A 92 3.65 -3.56 13.18
N GLU A 93 2.57 -4.20 13.62
CA GLU A 93 1.21 -3.94 13.14
C GLU A 93 0.79 -2.50 13.44
N GLU A 94 0.96 -2.04 14.69
CA GLU A 94 0.63 -0.68 15.11
C GLU A 94 1.43 0.38 14.35
N GLU A 95 2.75 0.18 14.20
CA GLU A 95 3.61 1.07 13.43
C GLU A 95 3.16 1.16 11.96
N LEU A 96 2.84 0.02 11.34
CA LEU A 96 2.44 -0.02 9.94
C LEU A 96 1.06 0.58 9.71
N ILE A 97 0.14 0.42 10.66
CA ILE A 97 -1.17 1.10 10.66
C ILE A 97 -0.96 2.61 10.75
N GLN A 98 -0.14 3.09 11.68
CA GLN A 98 0.11 4.52 11.85
C GLN A 98 0.70 5.13 10.57
N VAL A 99 1.72 4.49 9.99
CA VAL A 99 2.35 4.94 8.75
C VAL A 99 1.35 4.96 7.59
N SER A 100 0.45 3.97 7.54
CA SER A 100 -0.61 3.94 6.53
C SER A 100 -1.62 5.06 6.71
N GLN A 101 -1.97 5.39 7.95
CA GLN A 101 -2.87 6.52 8.26
C GLN A 101 -2.24 7.86 7.88
N ASP A 102 -0.96 8.06 8.20
CA ASP A 102 -0.23 9.28 7.84
C ASP A 102 -0.17 9.46 6.31
N GLN A 103 0.02 8.37 5.56
CA GLN A 103 -0.01 8.40 4.09
C GLN A 103 -1.39 8.75 3.54
N VAL A 104 -2.45 8.19 4.12
CA VAL A 104 -3.84 8.50 3.74
C VAL A 104 -4.15 9.96 4.01
N GLU A 105 -3.75 10.49 5.17
CA GLU A 105 -3.96 11.90 5.52
C GLU A 105 -3.22 12.84 4.55
N LEU A 106 -1.96 12.53 4.23
CA LEU A 106 -1.19 13.30 3.24
C LEU A 106 -1.86 13.29 1.86
N GLN A 107 -2.37 12.15 1.42
CA GLN A 107 -3.09 12.05 0.15
C GLN A 107 -4.42 12.82 0.18
N LEU A 108 -5.15 12.77 1.29
CA LEU A 108 -6.38 13.54 1.50
C LEU A 108 -6.14 15.05 1.42
N GLN A 109 -5.00 15.54 1.90
CA GLN A 109 -4.64 16.96 1.81
C GLN A 109 -4.33 17.40 0.37
N THR A 110 -3.81 16.51 -0.47
CA THR A 110 -3.43 16.84 -1.86
C THR A 110 -4.57 16.69 -2.87
N LEU A 111 -5.53 15.81 -2.57
CA LEU A 111 -6.67 15.50 -3.44
C LEU A 111 -7.50 16.72 -3.90
N PRO A 112 -7.81 17.71 -3.03
CA PRO A 112 -8.55 18.90 -3.42
C PRO A 112 -7.84 19.71 -4.51
N PHE A 113 -6.52 19.82 -4.44
CA PHE A 113 -5.75 20.57 -5.44
C PHE A 113 -5.72 19.87 -6.79
N VAL A 114 -5.63 18.54 -6.80
CA VAL A 114 -5.74 17.75 -8.03
C VAL A 114 -7.14 17.91 -8.64
N ALA A 115 -8.19 17.91 -7.81
CA ALA A 115 -9.57 18.11 -8.26
C ALA A 115 -9.84 19.53 -8.80
N LEU A 116 -9.08 20.55 -8.37
CA LEU A 116 -9.20 21.91 -8.90
C LEU A 116 -8.77 22.03 -10.37
N ILE A 117 -7.82 21.20 -10.83
CA ILE A 117 -7.31 21.27 -12.22
C ILE A 117 -8.43 21.08 -13.26
N PRO A 118 -9.23 19.99 -13.23
CA PRO A 118 -10.32 19.83 -14.19
C PRO A 118 -11.40 20.90 -14.00
N VAL A 119 -11.72 21.30 -12.77
CA VAL A 119 -12.70 22.36 -12.51
C VAL A 119 -12.27 23.66 -13.18
N LEU A 120 -11.02 24.08 -13.02
CA LEU A 120 -10.48 25.29 -13.65
C LEU A 120 -10.47 25.18 -15.17
N LEU A 121 -10.16 24.00 -15.72
CA LEU A 121 -10.16 23.76 -17.17
C LEU A 121 -11.53 23.98 -17.80
N PHE A 122 -12.63 23.68 -17.10
CA PHE A 122 -14.00 23.94 -17.61
C PHE A 122 -14.54 25.31 -17.20
N GLN A 123 -14.22 25.78 -16.00
CA GLN A 123 -14.71 27.03 -15.45
C GLN A 123 -14.12 28.25 -16.18
N PHE A 124 -12.83 28.19 -16.55
CA PHE A 124 -12.16 29.31 -17.22
C PHE A 124 -12.71 29.60 -18.64
N PRO A 125 -12.85 28.61 -19.55
CA PRO A 125 -13.48 28.83 -20.86
C PRO A 125 -14.94 29.29 -20.75
N ALA A 126 -15.70 28.76 -19.80
CA ALA A 126 -17.09 29.18 -19.58
C ALA A 126 -17.17 30.66 -19.20
N TYR A 127 -16.30 31.13 -18.30
CA TYR A 127 -16.24 32.56 -17.97
C TYR A 127 -15.75 33.41 -19.14
N LEU A 128 -14.79 32.94 -19.94
CA LEU A 128 -14.37 33.64 -21.16
C LEU A 128 -15.50 33.78 -22.17
N MET A 129 -16.29 32.72 -22.40
CA MET A 129 -17.48 32.80 -23.25
C MET A 129 -18.52 33.77 -22.71
N LEU A 130 -18.73 33.79 -21.39
CA LEU A 130 -19.70 34.70 -20.78
C LEU A 130 -19.26 36.17 -20.84
N LEU A 131 -17.96 36.44 -20.68
CA LEU A 131 -17.39 37.79 -20.76
C LEU A 131 -17.23 38.28 -22.20
N LEU A 132 -16.69 37.46 -23.10
CA LEU A 132 -16.34 37.85 -24.46
C LEU A 132 -17.44 37.56 -25.47
N GLY A 133 -18.39 36.67 -25.15
CA GLY A 133 -19.48 36.28 -26.05
C GLY A 133 -20.24 37.48 -26.62
N PRO A 134 -20.76 38.40 -25.78
CA PRO A 134 -21.47 39.58 -26.26
C PRO A 134 -20.61 40.50 -27.14
N PHE A 135 -19.32 40.64 -26.81
CA PHE A 135 -18.39 41.46 -27.60
C PHE A 135 -18.11 40.83 -28.97
N LEU A 136 -17.97 39.50 -29.02
CA LEU A 136 -17.79 38.78 -30.27
C LEU A 136 -19.04 38.86 -31.14
N GLU A 137 -20.23 38.68 -30.56
CA GLU A 137 -21.52 38.86 -31.26
C GLU A 137 -21.65 40.27 -31.86
N ASP A 138 -21.35 41.31 -31.07
CA ASP A 138 -21.35 42.70 -31.53
C ASP A 138 -20.32 42.95 -32.65
N LEU A 139 -19.12 42.35 -32.56
CA LEU A 139 -18.09 42.49 -33.60
C LEU A 139 -18.49 41.82 -34.90
N PHE A 140 -19.04 40.59 -34.84
CA PHE A 140 -19.48 39.86 -36.02
C PHE A 140 -20.67 40.55 -36.70
N SER A 141 -21.63 41.05 -35.93
CA SER A 141 -22.78 41.79 -36.47
C SER A 141 -22.42 43.09 -37.20
N ARG A 142 -21.25 43.67 -36.92
CA ARG A 142 -20.74 44.89 -37.58
C ARG A 142 -19.85 44.60 -38.79
N LEU A 143 -19.43 43.35 -38.98
CA LEU A 143 -18.56 42.90 -40.06
C LEU A 143 -19.35 42.33 -41.26
N GLU A 144 -20.61 41.94 -41.05
CA GLU A 144 -21.60 41.69 -42.12
C GLU A 144 -22.26 42.99 -42.61
#